data_AF-A0A920JPI7-F1
#
_entry.id   AF-A0A920JPI7-F1
#
_cell.length_a   1.000
_cell.length_b   1.000
_cell.length_c   1.000
_cell.angle_alpha   90.00
_cell.angle_beta   90.00
_cell.angle_gamma   90.00
#
_symmetry.space_group_name_H-M   'P 1'
#
loop_
_entity.id
_entity.type
_entity.pdbx_description
1 polymer ?
#
loop_
_entity_poly.entity_id
_entity_poly.type
_entity_poly.pdbx_seq_one_letter_code
_entity_poly.pdbx_strand_id
1 'polypeptide(L)'
;MDEKIIRIGNCSGFYGDKFSAAKEMVEGGPIDVLTGDYLAELNMAILFSQKMQRGEKAGYVGTFMKQLKEIANTCAEKNIKIVSNAGGLNPKSMAEDVEEMLKAMNLDLKVAYIDGDDLMPRLDELKSSGEKLNNIDTGEGFFEQNMPPLSANAYLGGLGYKRSSRVKALI
;
A
#
# COMPACT_ATOMS: atom_id res chain seq x y z
N MET A 1 3.57 26.07 24.07
CA MET A 1 3.65 24.74 23.43
C MET A 1 4.12 25.01 22.03
N ASP A 2 5.36 24.63 21.69
CA ASP A 2 5.77 24.70 20.29
C ASP A 2 4.89 23.76 19.47
N GLU A 3 4.24 24.31 18.45
CA GLU A 3 3.44 23.52 17.51
C GLU A 3 4.35 22.52 16.81
N LYS A 4 4.06 21.23 16.99
CA LYS A 4 4.84 20.17 16.35
C LYS A 4 4.48 20.11 14.87
N ILE A 5 5.24 20.83 14.04
CA ILE A 5 5.15 20.78 12.58
C ILE A 5 5.59 19.38 12.11
N ILE A 6 4.78 18.74 11.26
CA ILE A 6 5.12 17.49 10.57
C ILE A 6 5.21 17.78 9.08
N ARG A 7 6.35 17.48 8.47
CA ARG A 7 6.60 17.64 7.03
C ARG A 7 6.40 16.30 6.33
N ILE A 8 5.45 16.26 5.41
CA ILE A 8 5.09 15.06 4.66
C ILE A 8 5.49 15.26 3.20
N GLY A 9 6.34 14.37 2.69
CA GLY A 9 6.72 14.34 1.28
C GLY A 9 6.09 13.14 0.57
N ASN A 10 5.71 13.28 -0.69
CA ASN A 10 5.19 12.19 -1.51
C ASN A 10 6.16 11.86 -2.66
N CYS A 11 6.40 10.58 -2.94
CA CYS A 11 7.31 10.14 -4.00
C CYS A 11 6.66 9.35 -5.15
N SER A 12 5.34 9.20 -5.17
CA SER A 12 4.64 8.44 -6.20
C SER A 12 3.15 8.78 -6.21
N GLY A 13 2.58 8.94 -7.41
CA GLY A 13 1.14 9.01 -7.63
C GLY A 13 0.52 7.78 -8.31
N PHE A 14 1.33 6.85 -8.83
CA PHE A 14 0.85 5.62 -9.47
C PHE A 14 1.97 4.56 -9.64
N TYR A 15 1.60 3.30 -9.89
CA TYR A 15 2.58 2.27 -10.26
C TYR A 15 3.26 2.59 -11.60
N GLY A 16 4.57 2.90 -11.54
CA GLY A 16 5.39 3.21 -12.71
C GLY A 16 5.87 4.66 -12.75
N ASP A 17 5.54 5.44 -11.72
CA ASP A 17 6.04 6.81 -11.53
C ASP A 17 7.58 6.86 -11.38
N LYS A 18 8.12 8.08 -11.28
CA LYS A 18 9.56 8.38 -11.24
C LYS A 18 10.27 7.61 -10.12
N PHE A 19 11.06 6.62 -10.52
CA PHE A 19 11.78 5.74 -9.59
C PHE A 19 12.68 6.50 -8.59
N SER A 20 13.41 7.53 -9.03
CA SER A 20 14.34 8.28 -8.18
C SER A 20 13.67 9.25 -7.21
N ALA A 21 12.37 9.50 -7.32
CA ALA A 21 11.66 10.48 -6.49
C ALA A 21 11.79 10.19 -4.99
N ALA A 22 11.74 8.90 -4.60
CA ALA A 22 11.88 8.50 -3.19
C ALA A 22 13.22 8.97 -2.59
N LYS A 23 14.32 8.79 -3.34
CA LYS A 23 15.65 9.24 -2.95
C LYS A 23 15.77 10.76 -2.93
N GLU A 24 15.31 11.43 -3.98
CA GLU A 24 15.32 12.88 -4.08
C GLU A 24 14.58 13.54 -2.90
N MET A 25 13.45 12.96 -2.46
CA MET A 25 12.69 13.46 -1.33
C MET A 25 13.40 13.30 0.02
N VAL A 26 14.03 12.14 0.28
CA VAL A 26 14.73 11.89 1.56
C VAL A 26 16.08 12.61 1.64
N GLU A 27 16.72 12.89 0.50
CA GLU A 27 18.00 13.59 0.43
C GLU A 27 17.83 15.12 0.35
N GLY A 28 16.81 15.60 -0.39
CA GLY A 28 16.68 17.00 -0.80
C GLY A 28 16.07 17.97 0.21
N GLY A 29 15.34 17.49 1.22
CA GLY A 29 14.72 18.40 2.21
C GLY A 29 14.39 17.72 3.53
N PRO A 30 14.20 18.49 4.61
CA PRO A 30 13.75 17.91 5.88
C PRO A 30 12.30 17.44 5.71
N ILE A 31 12.09 16.13 5.70
CA ILE A 31 10.78 15.50 5.81
C ILE A 31 10.75 14.61 7.04
N ASP A 32 9.57 14.49 7.66
CA ASP A 32 9.34 13.60 8.80
C ASP A 32 8.68 12.28 8.35
N VAL A 33 7.92 12.35 7.25
CA VAL A 33 7.22 11.21 6.65
C VAL A 33 7.37 11.24 5.14
N LEU A 34 7.80 10.13 4.56
CA LEU A 34 7.72 9.85 3.14
C LEU A 34 6.47 9.01 2.86
N THR A 35 5.62 9.47 1.97
CA THR A 35 4.46 8.73 1.47
C THR A 35 4.67 8.30 0.03
N GLY A 36 4.08 7.18 -0.39
CA GLY A 36 4.01 6.81 -1.81
C GLY A 36 2.66 6.19 -2.14
N ASP A 37 2.05 6.70 -3.21
CA ASP A 37 0.82 6.13 -3.77
C ASP A 37 1.16 5.36 -5.05
N TYR A 38 0.90 4.06 -5.03
CA TYR A 38 1.20 3.13 -6.11
C TYR A 38 -0.05 2.48 -6.67
N LEU A 39 -1.22 2.66 -6.06
CA LEU A 39 -2.44 1.98 -6.48
C LEU A 39 -3.33 2.93 -7.28
N ALA A 40 -3.62 2.53 -8.51
CA ALA A 40 -4.68 3.07 -9.35
C ALA A 40 -5.55 1.90 -9.83
N GLU A 41 -6.73 2.17 -10.39
CA GLU A 41 -7.70 1.13 -10.79
C GLU A 41 -7.09 0.04 -11.69
N LEU A 42 -6.26 0.43 -12.67
CA LEU A 42 -5.55 -0.50 -13.56
C LEU A 42 -4.55 -1.40 -12.81
N ASN A 43 -3.99 -0.93 -11.71
CA ASN A 43 -2.91 -1.61 -10.99
C ASN A 43 -3.45 -2.84 -10.25
N MET A 44 -4.71 -2.81 -9.81
CA MET A 44 -5.34 -3.96 -9.15
C MET A 44 -5.42 -5.19 -10.06
N ALA A 45 -5.80 -5.00 -11.33
CA ALA A 45 -5.81 -6.07 -12.32
C ALA A 45 -4.41 -6.63 -12.62
N ILE A 46 -3.39 -5.76 -12.68
CA ILE A 46 -1.99 -6.15 -12.87
C ILE A 46 -1.52 -7.00 -11.68
N LEU A 47 -1.77 -6.56 -10.44
CA LEU A 47 -1.38 -7.27 -9.23
C LEU A 47 -2.11 -8.62 -9.11
N PHE A 48 -3.39 -8.67 -9.47
CA PHE A 48 -4.15 -9.91 -9.53
C PHE A 48 -3.52 -10.88 -10.54
N SER A 49 -3.23 -10.43 -11.76
CA SER A 49 -2.55 -11.25 -12.77
C SER A 49 -1.18 -11.74 -12.28
N GLN A 50 -0.43 -10.92 -11.56
CA GLN A 50 0.85 -11.34 -10.98
C GLN A 50 0.65 -12.43 -9.91
N LYS A 51 -0.34 -12.29 -9.02
CA LYS A 51 -0.66 -13.31 -8.01
C LYS A 51 -1.04 -14.63 -8.66
N MET A 52 -1.86 -14.61 -9.71
CA MET A 52 -2.25 -15.80 -10.47
C MET A 52 -1.07 -16.48 -11.18
N GLN A 53 -0.14 -15.71 -11.74
CA GLN A 53 0.99 -16.26 -12.50
C GLN A 53 2.19 -16.67 -11.64
N ARG A 54 2.43 -15.96 -10.53
CA ARG A 54 3.64 -16.09 -9.70
C ARG A 54 3.38 -16.71 -8.33
N GLY A 55 2.11 -16.93 -7.97
CA GLY A 55 1.69 -17.59 -6.74
C GLY A 55 1.35 -16.64 -5.60
N GLU A 56 0.97 -17.23 -4.46
CA GLU A 56 0.39 -16.54 -3.30
C GLU A 56 1.28 -15.48 -2.66
N LYS A 57 2.59 -15.50 -2.89
CA LYS A 57 3.52 -14.48 -2.36
C LYS A 57 3.59 -13.20 -3.20
N ALA A 58 2.98 -13.19 -4.39
CA ALA A 58 2.90 -12.01 -5.24
C ALA A 58 1.63 -11.19 -4.94
N GLY A 59 1.40 -10.13 -5.72
CA GLY A 59 0.25 -9.24 -5.55
C GLY A 59 0.56 -7.88 -4.91
N TYR A 60 1.84 -7.53 -4.79
CA TYR A 60 2.30 -6.22 -4.32
C TYR A 60 3.22 -5.54 -5.34
N VAL A 61 3.51 -4.25 -5.15
CA VAL A 61 4.29 -3.43 -6.10
C VAL A 61 5.81 -3.62 -5.90
N GLY A 62 6.42 -4.49 -6.72
CA GLY A 62 7.84 -4.82 -6.60
C GLY A 62 8.83 -3.67 -6.85
N THR A 63 8.43 -2.59 -7.53
CA THR A 63 9.29 -1.39 -7.69
C THR A 63 9.48 -0.65 -6.38
N PHE A 64 8.48 -0.65 -5.50
CA PHE A 64 8.60 -0.06 -4.16
C PHE A 64 9.69 -0.75 -3.34
N MET A 65 9.80 -2.08 -3.39
CA MET A 65 10.87 -2.82 -2.69
C MET A 65 12.27 -2.33 -3.10
N LYS A 66 12.47 -2.03 -4.38
CA LYS A 66 13.74 -1.49 -4.88
C LYS A 66 13.99 -0.07 -4.40
N GLN A 67 12.97 0.80 -4.42
CA GLN A 67 13.06 2.16 -3.90
C GLN A 67 13.35 2.17 -2.40
N LEU A 68 12.61 1.37 -1.63
CA LEU A 68 12.76 1.24 -0.18
C LEU A 68 14.18 0.80 0.18
N LYS A 69 14.74 -0.19 -0.54
CA LYS A 69 16.12 -0.62 -0.35
C LYS A 69 17.13 0.51 -0.55
N GLU A 70 16.92 1.40 -1.52
CA GLU A 70 17.81 2.53 -1.78
C GLU A 70 17.77 3.58 -0.66
N ILE A 71 16.60 3.80 -0.04
CA ILE A 71 16.41 4.87 0.95
C ILE A 71 16.45 4.40 2.42
N ALA A 72 16.41 3.09 2.70
CA ALA A 72 16.20 2.56 4.05
C ALA A 72 17.24 3.05 5.07
N ASN A 73 18.52 3.09 4.69
CA ASN A 73 19.59 3.62 5.57
C ASN A 73 19.38 5.10 5.88
N THR A 74 19.15 5.93 4.84
CA THR A 74 18.91 7.36 5.00
C THR A 74 17.67 7.64 5.87
N CYS A 75 16.60 6.88 5.68
CA CYS A 75 15.41 6.99 6.51
C CYS A 75 15.67 6.58 7.97
N ALA A 76 16.50 5.56 8.21
CA ALA A 76 16.89 5.16 9.55
C ALA A 76 17.72 6.25 10.25
N GLU A 77 18.73 6.80 9.57
CA GLU A 77 19.63 7.85 10.07
C GLU A 77 18.88 9.15 10.37
N LYS A 78 18.00 9.57 9.45
CA LYS A 78 17.22 10.81 9.57
C LYS A 78 15.91 10.64 10.36
N ASN A 79 15.61 9.42 10.82
CA ASN A 79 14.37 9.06 11.50
C ASN A 79 13.10 9.43 10.70
N ILE A 80 13.14 9.21 9.38
CA ILE A 80 12.01 9.41 8.46
C ILE A 80 11.09 8.19 8.53
N LYS A 81 9.79 8.41 8.69
CA LYS A 81 8.78 7.35 8.59
C LYS A 81 8.36 7.14 7.14
N ILE A 82 7.99 5.92 6.79
CA ILE A 82 7.54 5.55 5.45
C ILE A 82 6.11 5.03 5.54
N VAL A 83 5.25 5.53 4.65
CA VAL A 83 3.85 5.11 4.53
C VAL A 83 3.55 4.86 3.06
N SER A 84 3.04 3.69 2.70
CA SER A 84 2.81 3.32 1.31
C SER A 84 1.58 2.44 1.21
N ASN A 85 0.88 2.48 0.08
CA ASN A 85 -0.14 1.49 -0.28
C ASN A 85 0.40 0.43 -1.28
N ALA A 86 1.72 0.38 -1.46
CA ALA A 86 2.38 -0.56 -2.38
C ALA A 86 2.13 -2.04 -2.06
N GLY A 87 1.59 -2.36 -0.87
CA GLY A 87 1.17 -3.70 -0.48
C GLY A 87 0.10 -4.30 -1.40
N GLY A 88 -0.73 -3.46 -2.02
CA GLY A 88 -1.71 -3.91 -3.01
C GLY A 88 -2.63 -5.02 -2.50
N LEU A 89 -2.69 -6.13 -3.23
CA LEU A 89 -3.49 -7.31 -2.86
C LEU A 89 -2.83 -8.21 -1.82
N ASN A 90 -1.57 -7.92 -1.44
CA ASN A 90 -0.84 -8.75 -0.50
C ASN A 90 0.12 -7.92 0.38
N PRO A 91 -0.44 -7.02 1.22
CA PRO A 91 0.34 -6.18 2.10
C PRO A 91 1.12 -6.99 3.16
N LYS A 92 0.59 -8.16 3.55
CA LYS A 92 1.27 -9.10 4.45
C LYS A 92 2.58 -9.64 3.87
N SER A 93 2.57 -10.23 2.68
CA SER A 93 3.80 -10.76 2.08
C SER A 93 4.81 -9.64 1.79
N MET A 94 4.34 -8.44 1.41
CA MET A 94 5.25 -7.30 1.27
C MET A 94 5.92 -6.95 2.61
N ALA A 95 5.18 -6.93 3.72
CA ALA A 95 5.75 -6.64 5.03
C ALA A 95 6.80 -7.68 5.44
N GLU A 96 6.53 -8.97 5.23
CA GLU A 96 7.49 -10.07 5.47
C GLU A 96 8.78 -9.86 4.65
N ASP A 97 8.68 -9.56 3.37
CA ASP A 97 9.84 -9.32 2.50
C ASP A 97 10.60 -8.03 2.89
N VAL A 98 9.91 -7.01 3.39
CA VAL A 98 10.53 -5.78 3.92
C VAL A 98 11.31 -6.08 5.21
N GLU A 99 10.74 -6.85 6.13
CA GLU A 99 11.42 -7.25 7.36
C GLU A 99 12.70 -8.05 7.07
N GLU A 100 12.64 -9.01 6.14
CA GLU A 100 13.81 -9.77 5.69
C GLU A 100 14.89 -8.86 5.08
N MET A 101 14.48 -7.92 4.22
CA MET A 101 15.39 -6.95 3.60
C MET A 101 16.07 -6.07 4.65
N LEU A 102 15.32 -5.52 5.61
CA LEU A 102 15.86 -4.66 6.67
C LEU A 102 16.82 -5.42 7.58
N LYS A 103 16.49 -6.67 7.93
CA LYS A 103 17.38 -7.55 8.70
C LYS A 103 18.70 -7.80 7.97
N ALA A 104 18.66 -8.06 6.66
CA ALA A 104 19.86 -8.24 5.84
C ALA A 104 20.72 -6.96 5.76
N MET A 105 20.11 -5.78 5.93
CA MET A 105 20.80 -4.49 6.00
C MET A 105 21.28 -4.13 7.41
N ASN A 106 21.08 -4.99 8.42
CA ASN A 106 21.33 -4.71 9.83
C ASN A 106 20.56 -3.49 10.38
N LEU A 107 19.35 -3.24 9.85
CA LEU A 107 18.48 -2.17 10.29
C LEU A 107 17.37 -2.71 11.21
N ASP A 108 17.27 -2.17 12.42
CA ASP A 108 16.18 -2.45 13.36
C ASP A 108 15.07 -1.39 13.22
N LEU A 109 14.22 -1.56 12.19
CA LEU A 109 13.05 -0.72 11.96
C LEU A 109 11.77 -1.54 12.11
N LYS A 110 10.75 -0.91 12.70
CA LYS A 110 9.42 -1.53 12.86
C LYS A 110 8.63 -1.44 11.57
N VAL A 111 8.17 -2.58 11.08
CA VAL A 111 7.28 -2.74 9.93
C VAL A 111 5.89 -3.11 10.42
N ALA A 112 4.85 -2.59 9.79
CA ALA A 112 3.49 -3.05 9.94
C ALA A 112 2.75 -2.93 8.61
N TYR A 113 1.66 -3.67 8.50
CA TYR A 113 0.75 -3.59 7.36
C TYR A 113 -0.70 -3.45 7.81
N ILE A 114 -1.54 -2.93 6.92
CA ILE A 114 -2.99 -2.87 7.09
C ILE A 114 -3.63 -3.88 6.14
N ASP A 115 -4.63 -4.59 6.64
CA ASP A 115 -5.42 -5.59 5.92
C ASP A 115 -6.91 -5.45 6.31
N GLY A 116 -7.80 -6.18 5.64
CA GLY A 116 -9.24 -6.19 5.86
C GLY A 116 -10.03 -5.36 4.84
N ASP A 117 -9.39 -4.92 3.78
CA ASP A 117 -10.05 -4.27 2.64
C ASP A 117 -10.59 -5.29 1.63
N ASP A 118 -10.04 -6.51 1.57
CA ASP A 118 -10.51 -7.58 0.68
C ASP A 118 -11.94 -8.04 1.06
N LEU A 119 -12.88 -7.75 0.16
CA LEU A 119 -14.28 -8.12 0.23
C LEU A 119 -14.60 -9.38 -0.57
N MET A 120 -13.66 -9.95 -1.33
CA MET A 120 -13.91 -11.17 -2.11
C MET A 120 -14.54 -12.29 -1.28
N PRO A 121 -14.08 -12.61 -0.05
CA PRO A 121 -14.69 -13.65 0.77
C PRO A 121 -16.10 -13.32 1.28
N ARG A 122 -16.51 -12.03 1.20
CA ARG A 122 -17.77 -11.50 1.73
C ARG A 122 -18.78 -11.15 0.66
N LEU A 123 -18.48 -11.36 -0.62
CA LEU A 123 -19.40 -11.00 -1.70
C LEU A 123 -20.75 -11.71 -1.62
N ASP A 124 -20.76 -13.00 -1.26
CA ASP A 124 -21.99 -13.76 -1.10
C ASP A 124 -22.82 -13.25 0.10
N GLU A 125 -22.15 -12.92 1.20
CA GLU A 125 -22.77 -12.28 2.38
C GLU A 125 -23.44 -10.97 1.97
N LEU A 126 -22.70 -10.07 1.30
CA LEU A 126 -23.19 -8.77 0.83
C LEU A 126 -24.39 -8.91 -0.12
N LYS A 127 -24.31 -9.87 -1.06
CA LYS A 127 -25.43 -10.17 -1.95
C LYS A 127 -26.66 -10.62 -1.17
N SER A 128 -26.48 -11.51 -0.19
CA SER A 128 -27.57 -12.06 0.62
C SER A 128 -28.19 -11.02 1.56
N SER A 129 -27.43 -10.00 1.99
CA SER A 129 -27.95 -8.89 2.79
C SER A 129 -28.69 -7.83 1.98
N GLY A 130 -28.80 -8.00 0.66
CA GLY A 130 -29.52 -7.09 -0.23
C GLY A 130 -28.68 -5.90 -0.71
N GLU A 131 -27.37 -5.89 -0.47
CA GLU A 131 -26.49 -4.89 -1.06
C GLU A 131 -26.47 -5.06 -2.58
N LYS A 132 -26.54 -3.94 -3.30
CA LYS A 132 -26.52 -3.95 -4.76
C LYS A 132 -25.14 -3.65 -5.35
N LEU A 133 -24.29 -2.98 -4.57
CA LEU A 133 -22.98 -2.47 -4.99
C LEU A 133 -23.07 -1.74 -6.34
N ASN A 134 -23.99 -0.78 -6.43
CA ASN A 134 -24.25 -0.06 -7.67
C ASN A 134 -22.98 0.65 -8.16
N ASN A 135 -22.69 0.53 -9.45
CA ASN A 135 -21.67 1.32 -10.10
C ASN A 135 -22.04 2.82 -9.99
N ILE A 136 -21.07 3.67 -9.62
CA ILE A 136 -21.30 5.08 -9.37
C ILE A 136 -21.62 5.89 -10.64
N ASP A 137 -21.12 5.44 -11.79
CA ASP A 137 -21.26 6.12 -13.08
C ASP A 137 -22.53 5.67 -13.83
N THR A 138 -22.84 4.37 -13.83
CA THR A 138 -23.97 3.79 -14.58
C THR A 138 -25.22 3.54 -13.72
N GLY A 139 -25.05 3.41 -12.40
CA GLY A 139 -26.13 3.02 -11.48
C GLY A 139 -26.52 1.54 -11.55
N GLU A 140 -25.88 0.75 -12.41
CA GLU A 140 -26.15 -0.67 -12.57
C GLU A 140 -25.69 -1.47 -11.34
N GLY A 141 -26.49 -2.46 -10.93
CA GLY A 141 -26.16 -3.33 -9.81
C GLY A 141 -25.06 -4.33 -10.17
N PHE A 142 -24.01 -4.40 -9.36
CA PHE A 142 -22.89 -5.32 -9.58
C PHE A 142 -23.34 -6.78 -9.70
N PHE A 143 -24.24 -7.22 -8.81
CA PHE A 143 -24.71 -8.62 -8.79
C PHE A 143 -25.69 -8.98 -9.92
N GLU A 144 -26.14 -7.98 -10.69
CA GLU A 144 -26.98 -8.18 -11.88
C GLU A 144 -26.14 -8.41 -13.14
N GLN A 145 -24.84 -8.12 -13.08
CA GLN A 145 -23.90 -8.36 -14.17
C GLN A 145 -23.47 -9.83 -14.20
N ASN A 146 -23.45 -10.43 -15.40
CA ASN A 146 -23.03 -11.82 -15.59
C ASN A 146 -21.50 -11.94 -15.76
N MET A 147 -20.75 -11.31 -14.86
CA MET A 147 -19.28 -11.28 -14.88
C MET A 147 -18.73 -11.59 -13.48
N PRO A 148 -17.81 -12.56 -13.33
CA PRO A 148 -17.18 -12.82 -12.04
C PRO A 148 -16.24 -11.67 -11.64
N PRO A 149 -16.22 -11.26 -10.36
CA PRO A 149 -15.24 -10.29 -9.88
C PRO A 149 -13.82 -10.87 -9.93
N LEU A 150 -12.87 -10.02 -10.31
CA LEU A 150 -11.44 -10.32 -10.17
C LEU A 150 -10.92 -9.92 -8.79
N SER A 151 -11.38 -8.78 -8.29
CA SER A 151 -11.04 -8.24 -6.96
C SER A 151 -12.20 -7.38 -6.45
N ALA A 152 -12.32 -7.28 -5.13
CA ALA A 152 -13.26 -6.39 -4.47
C ALA A 152 -12.58 -5.83 -3.22
N ASN A 153 -12.30 -4.52 -3.20
CA ASN A 153 -11.54 -3.89 -2.13
C ASN A 153 -12.27 -2.65 -1.62
N ALA A 154 -12.29 -2.46 -0.29
CA ALA A 154 -12.88 -1.29 0.35
C ALA A 154 -11.82 -0.24 0.68
N TYR A 155 -12.12 1.04 0.42
CA TYR A 155 -11.26 2.12 0.88
C TYR A 155 -11.46 2.35 2.40
N LEU A 156 -10.53 1.85 3.22
CA LEU A 156 -10.60 1.93 4.68
C LEU A 156 -10.28 3.33 5.25
N GLY A 157 -9.74 4.23 4.42
CA GLY A 157 -9.34 5.58 4.79
C GLY A 157 -8.18 5.65 5.79
N GLY A 158 -8.06 6.78 6.49
CA GLY A 158 -6.90 7.09 7.36
C GLY A 158 -6.87 6.40 8.73
N LEU A 159 -7.93 5.69 9.12
CA LEU A 159 -8.12 5.26 10.52
C LEU A 159 -7.14 4.16 10.95
N GLY A 160 -6.76 3.26 10.03
CA GLY A 160 -5.74 2.24 10.27
C GLY A 160 -4.38 2.88 10.59
N TYR A 161 -4.01 3.94 9.87
CA TYR A 161 -2.74 4.66 10.05
C TYR A 161 -2.59 5.29 11.45
N LYS A 162 -3.68 5.86 12.00
CA LYS A 162 -3.67 6.51 13.32
C LYS A 162 -3.30 5.52 14.44
N ARG A 163 -3.75 4.27 14.34
CA ARG A 163 -3.49 3.20 15.33
C ARG A 163 -2.05 2.68 15.27
N SER A 164 -1.38 2.86 14.14
CA SER A 164 -0.01 2.36 13.87
C SER A 164 1.07 3.45 13.97
N SER A 165 0.80 4.59 14.62
CA SER A 165 1.69 5.77 14.65
C SER A 165 3.10 5.55 15.24
N ARG A 166 3.36 4.40 15.87
CA ARG A 166 4.68 3.99 16.40
C ARG A 166 5.53 3.19 15.39
N VAL A 167 5.02 2.93 14.20
CA VAL A 167 5.66 2.13 13.16
C VAL A 167 6.54 3.02 12.27
N LYS A 168 7.65 2.48 11.77
CA LYS A 168 8.59 3.20 10.89
C LYS A 168 8.30 2.96 9.40
N ALA A 169 7.81 1.79 9.02
CA ALA A 169 7.30 1.49 7.67
C ALA A 169 5.88 0.91 7.76
N LEU A 170 4.90 1.60 7.19
CA LEU A 170 3.52 1.18 7.16
C LEU A 170 3.09 0.92 5.72
N ILE A 171 2.69 -0.33 5.46
CA ILE A 171 2.29 -0.87 4.15
C ILE A 171 0.78 -1.07 4.08
#